data_AF-A0A963D582-F1
#
_entry.id   AF-A0A963D582-F1
#
_cell.length_a   1.000
_cell.length_b   1.000
_cell.length_c   1.000
_cell.angle_alpha   90.00
_cell.angle_beta   90.00
_cell.angle_gamma   90.00
#
_symmetry.space_group_name_H-M   'P 1'
#
loop_
_entity.id
_entity.type
_entity.pdbx_description
1 polymer ?
#
loop_
_entity_poly.entity_id
_entity_poly.type
_entity_poly.pdbx_seq_one_letter_code
_entity_poly.pdbx_strand_id
1 'polypeptide(L)'
;MPTTTIRLPDDLKARVAAAARHAGTTAHAFILEAIAEKAGQAELRADFDAVAEARYARIAATGKTIPWAEMRGYLEARMDGKTAKRPVGRKLAG
;
A
#
# COMPACT_ATOMS: atom_id res chain seq x y z
N MET A 1 -12.10 23.57 14.42
CA MET A 1 -12.16 22.15 14.04
C MET A 1 -13.24 21.46 14.88
N PRO A 2 -14.01 20.52 14.33
CA PRO A 2 -15.01 19.78 15.11
C PRO A 2 -14.32 18.87 16.14
N THR A 3 -14.84 18.85 17.37
CA THR A 3 -14.36 17.97 18.44
C THR A 3 -15.08 16.64 18.34
N THR A 4 -14.34 15.53 18.29
CA THR A 4 -14.90 14.17 18.34
C THR A 4 -14.59 13.55 19.69
N THR A 5 -15.62 13.09 20.41
CA THR A 5 -15.45 12.39 21.69
C THR A 5 -15.36 10.88 21.46
N ILE A 6 -14.22 10.29 21.78
CA ILE A 6 -13.96 8.85 21.64
C ILE A 6 -13.91 8.24 23.04
N ARG A 7 -14.70 7.19 23.30
CA ARG A 7 -14.62 6.42 24.55
C ARG A 7 -13.54 5.36 24.41
N LEU A 8 -12.55 5.40 25.30
CA LEU A 8 -11.51 4.37 25.39
C LEU A 8 -11.80 3.49 26.62
N PRO A 9 -11.80 2.16 26.47
CA PRO A 9 -11.71 1.24 27.60
C PRO A 9 -10.52 1.58 28.50
N ASP A 10 -10.65 1.33 29.82
CA ASP A 10 -9.65 1.74 30.81
C ASP A 10 -8.26 1.12 30.55
N ASP A 11 -8.24 -0.14 30.11
CA ASP A 11 -7.01 -0.85 29.75
C ASP A 11 -6.30 -0.18 28.56
N LEU A 12 -7.05 0.19 27.52
CA LEU A 12 -6.51 0.87 26.35
C LEU A 12 -6.03 2.27 26.70
N LYS A 13 -6.77 3.01 27.53
CA LYS A 13 -6.37 4.32 28.02
C LYS A 13 -5.04 4.26 28.77
N ALA A 14 -4.84 3.26 29.63
CA ALA A 14 -3.59 3.07 30.36
C ALA A 14 -2.41 2.76 29.41
N ARG A 15 -2.63 1.87 28.43
CA ARG A 15 -1.61 1.51 27.42
C ARG A 15 -1.21 2.71 26.56
N VAL A 16 -2.16 3.49 26.09
CA VAL A 16 -1.91 4.71 25.31
C VAL A 16 -1.14 5.74 26.14
N ALA A 17 -1.51 5.94 27.41
CA ALA A 17 -0.79 6.86 28.28
C ALA A 17 0.67 6.44 28.51
N ALA A 18 0.93 5.14 28.70
CA ALA A 18 2.29 4.62 28.83
C ALA A 18 3.10 4.78 27.52
N ALA A 19 2.50 4.43 26.37
CA ALA A 19 3.13 4.57 25.07
C ALA A 19 3.47 6.04 24.75
N ALA A 20 2.55 6.95 25.01
CA ALA A 20 2.78 8.39 24.80
C ALA A 20 3.94 8.92 25.66
N ARG A 21 4.03 8.51 26.93
CA ARG A 21 5.16 8.87 27.80
C ARG A 21 6.49 8.36 27.26
N HIS A 22 6.55 7.10 26.80
CA HIS A 22 7.77 6.53 26.21
C HIS A 22 8.16 7.25 24.90
N ALA A 23 7.18 7.70 24.12
CA ALA A 23 7.39 8.48 22.91
C ALA A 23 7.66 9.97 23.17
N GLY A 24 7.64 10.43 24.44
CA GLY A 24 7.88 11.84 24.79
C GLY A 24 6.76 12.80 24.36
N THR A 25 5.54 12.30 24.17
CA THR A 25 4.39 13.08 23.71
C THR A 25 3.20 12.96 24.67
N THR A 26 2.14 13.75 24.43
CA THR A 26 0.89 13.65 25.20
C THR A 26 0.01 12.53 24.67
N ALA A 27 -0.86 11.97 25.52
CA ALA A 27 -1.82 10.96 25.08
C ALA A 27 -2.74 11.46 23.96
N HIS A 28 -3.10 12.75 23.98
CA HIS A 28 -3.92 13.35 22.91
C HIS A 28 -3.18 13.39 21.57
N ALA A 29 -1.95 13.93 21.56
CA ALA A 29 -1.13 13.98 20.35
C ALA A 29 -0.83 12.58 19.80
N PHE A 30 -0.50 11.63 20.68
CA PHE A 30 -0.28 10.23 20.32
C PHE A 30 -1.50 9.60 19.64
N ILE A 31 -2.72 9.84 20.15
CA ILE A 31 -3.96 9.33 19.55
C ILE A 31 -4.18 9.96 18.16
N LEU A 32 -3.95 11.27 18.01
CA LEU A 32 -4.11 11.94 16.72
C LEU A 32 -3.14 11.39 15.67
N GLU A 33 -1.88 11.20 16.04
CA GLU A 33 -0.87 10.59 15.17
C GLU A 33 -1.26 9.17 14.77
N ALA A 34 -1.71 8.35 15.72
CA ALA A 34 -2.15 6.99 15.43
C ALA A 34 -3.36 6.95 14.47
N ILE A 35 -4.31 7.88 14.61
CA ILE A 35 -5.46 7.99 13.69
C ILE A 35 -4.99 8.42 12.31
N ALA A 36 -4.11 9.43 12.21
CA ALA A 36 -3.57 9.91 10.95
C ALA A 36 -2.79 8.81 10.22
N GLU A 37 -1.93 8.07 10.93
CA GLU A 37 -1.21 6.93 10.40
C GLU A 37 -2.18 5.86 9.91
N LYS A 38 -3.17 5.48 10.72
CA LYS A 38 -4.14 4.44 10.33
C LYS A 38 -4.97 4.83 9.11
N ALA A 39 -5.38 6.09 9.02
CA ALA A 39 -6.10 6.63 7.86
C ALA A 39 -5.22 6.56 6.60
N GLY A 40 -3.99 7.08 6.66
CA GLY A 40 -3.06 7.04 5.53
C GLY A 40 -2.75 5.62 5.07
N GLN A 41 -2.58 4.66 6.00
CA GLN A 41 -2.38 3.25 5.63
C GLN A 41 -3.61 2.64 4.95
N ALA A 42 -4.82 3.01 5.38
CA ALA A 42 -6.06 2.54 4.74
C ALA A 42 -6.21 3.10 3.32
N GLU A 43 -5.86 4.38 3.12
CA GLU A 43 -5.84 5.03 1.81
C GLU A 43 -4.84 4.36 0.86
N LEU A 44 -3.58 4.18 1.30
CA LEU A 44 -2.56 3.48 0.51
C LEU A 44 -2.98 2.06 0.13
N ARG A 45 -3.67 1.36 1.03
CA ARG A 45 -4.19 0.02 0.76
C ARG A 45 -5.30 0.06 -0.29
N ALA A 46 -6.26 0.97 -0.15
CA ALA A 46 -7.35 1.14 -1.10
C ALA A 46 -6.83 1.49 -2.51
N ASP A 47 -5.84 2.38 -2.59
CA ASP A 47 -5.19 2.75 -3.86
C ASP A 47 -4.47 1.55 -4.49
N PHE A 48 -3.75 0.76 -3.69
CA PHE A 48 -3.08 -0.45 -4.17
C PHE A 48 -4.08 -1.47 -4.73
N ASP A 49 -5.16 -1.71 -4.00
CA ASP A 49 -6.22 -2.64 -4.42
C ASP A 49 -6.94 -2.13 -5.68
N ALA A 50 -7.22 -0.83 -5.78
CA ALA A 50 -7.81 -0.23 -6.97
C ALA A 50 -6.92 -0.39 -8.22
N VAL A 51 -5.60 -0.22 -8.09
CA VAL A 51 -4.64 -0.47 -9.18
C VAL A 51 -4.63 -1.94 -9.57
N ALA A 52 -4.68 -2.86 -8.61
CA ALA A 52 -4.72 -4.30 -8.86
C ALA A 52 -5.99 -4.69 -9.63
N GLU A 53 -7.15 -4.24 -9.17
CA GLU A 53 -8.44 -4.49 -9.82
C GLU A 53 -8.49 -3.91 -11.24
N ALA A 54 -8.03 -2.67 -11.45
CA ALA A 54 -7.98 -2.08 -12.77
C ALA A 54 -7.09 -2.88 -13.74
N ARG A 55 -5.94 -3.39 -13.25
CA ARG A 55 -5.05 -4.25 -14.04
C ARG A 55 -5.70 -5.60 -14.33
N TYR A 56 -6.35 -6.21 -13.34
CA TYR A 56 -7.02 -7.49 -13.48
C TYR A 56 -8.19 -7.41 -14.47
N ALA A 57 -9.05 -6.38 -14.36
CA ALA A 57 -10.14 -6.14 -15.28
C ALA A 57 -9.65 -6.04 -16.74
N ARG A 58 -8.52 -5.35 -16.98
CA ARG A 58 -7.91 -5.29 -18.31
C ARG A 58 -7.40 -6.66 -18.80
N ILE A 59 -6.81 -7.46 -17.91
CA ILE A 59 -6.35 -8.81 -18.24
C ILE A 59 -7.57 -9.68 -18.58
N ALA A 60 -8.62 -9.66 -17.76
CA ALA A 60 -9.86 -10.40 -17.99
C ALA A 60 -10.52 -10.02 -19.33
N ALA A 61 -10.57 -8.72 -19.66
CA ALA A 61 -11.18 -8.24 -20.90
C ALA A 61 -10.35 -8.57 -22.16
N THR A 62 -9.02 -8.59 -22.07
CA THR A 62 -8.14 -8.68 -23.25
C THR A 62 -7.45 -10.03 -23.43
N GLY A 63 -7.31 -10.79 -22.33
CA GLY A 63 -6.46 -11.98 -22.23
C GLY A 63 -4.96 -11.69 -22.41
N LYS A 64 -4.54 -10.42 -22.47
CA LYS A 64 -3.14 -10.05 -22.74
C LYS A 64 -2.34 -9.94 -21.45
N THR A 65 -1.28 -10.72 -21.34
CA THR A 65 -0.31 -10.66 -20.24
C THR A 65 1.12 -10.62 -20.79
N ILE A 66 2.08 -10.30 -19.93
CA ILE A 66 3.50 -10.39 -20.27
C ILE A 66 4.04 -11.65 -19.57
N PRO A 67 4.64 -12.61 -20.29
CA PRO A 67 5.31 -13.74 -19.65
C PRO A 67 6.39 -13.26 -18.69
N TRP A 68 6.41 -13.80 -17.46
CA TRP A 68 7.34 -13.36 -16.43
C TRP A 68 8.81 -13.51 -16.84
N ALA A 69 9.16 -14.58 -17.57
CA ALA A 69 10.52 -14.79 -18.07
C ALA A 69 10.99 -13.65 -19.01
N GLU A 70 10.11 -13.15 -19.88
CA GLU A 70 10.42 -12.02 -20.77
C GLU A 70 10.60 -10.72 -19.98
N MET A 71 9.72 -10.46 -18.99
CA MET A 71 9.83 -9.28 -18.14
C MET A 71 11.08 -9.31 -17.27
N ARG A 72 11.42 -10.47 -16.69
CA ARG A 72 12.63 -10.66 -15.90
C ARG A 72 13.88 -10.39 -16.73
N GLY A 73 14.01 -11.02 -17.91
CA GLY A 73 15.17 -10.80 -18.78
C GLY A 73 15.32 -9.34 -19.20
N TYR A 74 14.21 -8.64 -19.45
CA TYR A 74 14.22 -7.19 -19.69
C TYR A 74 14.73 -6.38 -18.49
N LEU A 75 14.29 -6.70 -17.27
CA LEU A 75 14.71 -6.02 -16.05
C LEU A 75 16.20 -6.27 -15.74
N GLU A 76 16.67 -7.50 -15.89
CA GLU A 76 18.08 -7.88 -15.71
C GLU A 76 18.98 -7.14 -16.71
N ALA A 77 18.63 -7.12 -18.00
CA ALA A 77 19.38 -6.36 -19.00
C ALA A 77 19.41 -4.85 -18.70
N ARG A 78 18.29 -4.30 -18.20
CA ARG A 78 18.20 -2.90 -17.75
C ARG A 78 19.12 -2.62 -16.55
N MET A 79 19.20 -3.53 -15.60
CA MET A 79 20.11 -3.42 -14.45
C MET A 79 21.58 -3.43 -14.87
N ASP A 80 21.92 -4.19 -15.92
CA ASP A 80 23.25 -4.23 -16.53
C ASP A 80 23.58 -2.99 -17.40
N GLY A 81 22.68 -2.00 -17.47
CA GLY A 81 22.83 -0.83 -18.34
C GLY A 81 22.69 -1.12 -19.84
N LYS A 82 22.25 -2.32 -20.22
CA LYS A 82 22.05 -2.72 -21.61
C LYS A 82 20.75 -2.16 -22.16
N THR A 83 20.76 -1.81 -23.43
CA THR A 83 19.52 -1.46 -24.15
C THR A 83 18.72 -2.73 -24.43
N ALA A 84 17.56 -2.88 -23.79
CA ALA A 84 16.64 -3.99 -24.01
C ALA A 84 15.26 -3.49 -24.45
N LYS A 85 14.60 -4.22 -25.37
CA LYS A 85 13.23 -3.92 -25.79
C LYS A 85 12.26 -4.28 -24.67
N ARG A 86 11.38 -3.35 -24.29
CA ARG A 86 10.35 -3.59 -23.28
C ARG A 86 9.35 -4.64 -23.79
N PRO A 87 9.11 -5.73 -23.05
CA PRO A 87 8.08 -6.70 -23.41
C PRO A 87 6.69 -6.08 -23.43
N VAL A 88 5.84 -6.54 -24.35
CA VAL A 88 4.48 -6.05 -24.54
C VAL A 88 3.47 -7.18 -24.30
N GLY A 89 2.32 -6.83 -23.72
CA GLY A 89 1.29 -7.81 -23.38
C GLY A 89 0.73 -8.48 -24.63
N ARG A 90 0.74 -9.81 -24.65
CA ARG A 90 0.17 -10.66 -25.69
C ARG A 90 -0.72 -11.72 -25.09
N LYS A 91 -1.65 -12.28 -25.87
CA LYS A 91 -2.39 -13.45 -25.41
C LYS A 91 -1.38 -14.59 -25.25
N LEU A 92 -1.38 -15.25 -24.09
CA LEU A 92 -0.68 -16.52 -23.96
C LEU A 92 -1.38 -17.48 -24.91
N ALA A 93 -0.63 -18.14 -25.80
CA ALA A 93 -1.21 -19.22 -26.59
C ALA A 93 -1.81 -20.23 -25.58
N GLY A 94 -3.10 -20.55 -25.76
CA GLY A 94 -3.80 -21.53 -24.94
C GLY A 94 -3.25 -22.93 -25.13
#